data_AF-A0A843EDZ9-F1
#
_entry.id   AF-A0A843EDZ9-F1
#
_cell.length_a   1.000
_cell.length_b   1.000
_cell.length_c   1.000
_cell.angle_alpha   90.00
_cell.angle_beta   90.00
_cell.angle_gamma   90.00
#
_symmetry.space_group_name_H-M   'P 1'
#
loop_
_entity.id
_entity.type
_entity.pdbx_description
1 polymer ?
#
loop_
_entity_poly.entity_id
_entity_poly.type
_entity_poly.pdbx_seq_one_letter_code
_entity_poly.pdbx_strand_id
1 'polypeptide(L)'
;MAGITNAEFAMKLIPYGFDTVTIGGYNTDNESIDACEKIIARGRKEFNYPKEEIYSVIENEVNTIKDNFDVTVSANLRGTTPDPLIEISKIKNLDIIEINCHCRQEELVAVGCGQSMLQRPDLEDYVKEVVKKSKSKVSMKMRA
;
A
#
# COMPACT_ATOMS: atom_id res chain seq x y z
N MET A 1 -6.88 7.33 -4.65
CA MET A 1 -6.16 8.60 -4.91
C MET A 1 -4.65 8.31 -4.96
N ALA A 2 -4.25 7.31 -5.74
CA ALA A 2 -2.83 6.98 -5.82
C ALA A 2 -2.05 8.11 -6.52
N GLY A 3 -0.79 8.28 -6.16
CA GLY A 3 0.07 9.36 -6.65
C GLY A 3 -0.18 10.73 -6.03
N ILE A 4 -0.98 10.83 -4.95
CA ILE A 4 -1.27 12.10 -4.25
C ILE A 4 -1.19 11.95 -2.72
N THR A 5 -1.67 10.84 -2.16
CA THR A 5 -1.76 10.62 -0.72
C THR A 5 -0.42 10.21 -0.08
N ASN A 6 0.57 11.10 -0.12
CA ASN A 6 1.85 10.96 0.59
C ASN A 6 1.81 11.67 1.96
N ALA A 7 2.93 11.71 2.69
CA ALA A 7 3.06 12.36 3.99
C ALA A 7 2.72 13.84 3.93
N GLU A 8 3.20 14.57 2.92
CA GLU A 8 2.90 16.01 2.77
C GLU A 8 1.38 16.24 2.66
N PHE A 9 0.69 15.41 1.88
CA PHE A 9 -0.77 15.47 1.78
C PHE A 9 -1.45 15.10 3.11
N ALA A 10 -1.01 14.01 3.75
CA ALA A 10 -1.60 13.54 5.01
C ALA A 10 -1.45 14.57 6.13
N MET A 11 -0.27 15.19 6.29
CA MET A 11 0.01 16.19 7.32
C MET A 11 -0.82 17.46 7.19
N LYS A 12 -1.29 17.82 5.99
CA LYS A 12 -2.25 18.91 5.80
C LYS A 12 -3.63 18.58 6.37
N LEU A 13 -3.95 17.28 6.52
CA LEU A 13 -5.25 16.81 6.98
C LEU A 13 -5.26 16.42 8.47
N ILE A 14 -4.15 15.91 9.01
CA ILE A 14 -4.06 15.48 10.42
C ILE A 14 -4.58 16.54 11.41
N PRO A 15 -4.30 17.85 11.26
CA PRO A 15 -4.81 18.89 12.18
C PRO A 15 -6.33 18.99 12.28
N TYR A 16 -7.11 18.37 11.38
CA TYR A 16 -8.56 18.28 11.50
C TYR A 16 -9.03 17.21 12.51
N GLY A 17 -8.13 16.48 13.15
CA GLY A 17 -8.44 15.53 14.23
C GLY A 17 -8.63 14.07 13.76
N PHE A 18 -7.94 13.65 12.70
CA PHE A 18 -7.97 12.24 12.27
C PHE A 18 -7.08 11.36 13.15
N ASP A 19 -7.62 10.26 13.67
CA ASP A 19 -6.85 9.28 14.47
C ASP A 19 -5.98 8.35 13.63
N THR A 20 -6.31 8.20 12.35
CA THR A 20 -5.60 7.33 11.41
C THR A 20 -5.55 7.97 10.03
N VAL A 21 -4.37 7.95 9.41
CA VAL A 21 -4.16 8.33 8.02
C VAL A 21 -3.62 7.15 7.23
N THR A 22 -4.06 7.00 5.98
CA THR A 22 -3.54 5.98 5.08
C THR A 22 -2.84 6.64 3.90
N ILE A 23 -1.55 6.37 3.74
CA ILE A 23 -0.74 6.84 2.62
C ILE A 23 -0.65 5.77 1.52
N GLY A 24 -0.29 6.20 0.31
CA GLY A 24 0.10 5.29 -0.75
C GLY A 24 -1.01 4.81 -1.67
N GLY A 25 -1.07 3.48 -1.84
CA GLY A 25 -1.34 2.84 -3.12
C GLY A 25 -0.04 2.40 -3.81
N TYR A 26 0.91 1.90 -3.02
CA TYR A 26 2.25 1.53 -3.43
C TYR A 26 2.28 0.14 -4.06
N ASN A 27 3.11 -0.05 -5.09
CA ASN A 27 3.38 -1.34 -5.69
C ASN A 27 4.64 -1.93 -5.06
N THR A 28 4.61 -3.19 -4.66
CA THR A 28 5.64 -3.80 -3.80
C THR A 28 6.39 -4.95 -4.48
N ASP A 29 5.92 -5.43 -5.63
CA ASP A 29 6.58 -6.43 -6.46
C ASP A 29 6.66 -5.98 -7.92
N ASN A 30 7.45 -6.72 -8.70
CA ASN A 30 7.74 -6.36 -10.09
C ASN A 30 6.45 -6.36 -10.91
N GLU A 31 5.57 -7.33 -10.68
CA GLU A 31 4.31 -7.49 -11.39
C GLU A 31 3.39 -6.28 -11.20
N SER A 32 3.26 -5.78 -9.97
CA SER A 32 2.46 -4.58 -9.70
C SER A 32 3.15 -3.29 -10.16
N ILE A 33 4.49 -3.23 -10.13
CA ILE A 33 5.27 -2.09 -10.65
C ILE A 33 5.13 -1.98 -12.17
N ASP A 34 5.34 -3.07 -12.91
CA ASP A 34 5.20 -3.13 -14.38
C ASP A 34 3.76 -2.80 -14.83
N ALA A 35 2.76 -3.28 -14.07
CA ALA A 35 1.37 -2.91 -14.29
C ALA A 35 1.14 -1.41 -14.08
N CYS A 36 1.79 -0.82 -13.07
CA CYS A 36 1.69 0.60 -12.76
C CYS A 36 2.37 1.48 -13.80
N GLU A 37 3.48 1.04 -14.41
CA GLU A 37 4.11 1.76 -15.52
C GLU A 37 3.14 1.97 -16.68
N LYS A 38 2.32 0.95 -17.00
CA LYS A 38 1.28 1.04 -18.03
C LYS A 38 0.16 2.01 -17.63
N ILE A 39 -0.21 2.04 -16.35
CA ILE A 39 -1.17 3.01 -15.80
C ILE A 39 -0.64 4.44 -15.95
N ILE A 40 0.64 4.66 -15.66
CA ILE A 40 1.32 5.96 -15.81
C ILE A 40 1.40 6.36 -17.29
N ALA A 41 1.75 5.44 -18.19
CA ALA A 41 1.80 5.68 -19.63
C ALA A 41 0.42 6.10 -20.18
N ARG A 42 -0.67 5.68 -19.54
CA ARG A 42 -2.06 6.10 -19.84
C ARG A 42 -2.42 7.48 -19.27
N GLY A 43 -1.49 8.16 -18.59
CA GLY A 43 -1.63 9.54 -18.11
C GLY A 43 -2.18 9.66 -16.68
N ARG A 44 -2.21 8.57 -15.91
CA ARG A 44 -2.62 8.62 -14.50
C ARG A 44 -1.42 8.86 -13.58
N LYS A 45 -1.61 9.68 -12.55
CA LYS A 45 -0.65 9.79 -11.45
C LYS A 45 -0.74 8.54 -10.58
N GLU A 46 0.40 7.94 -10.29
CA GLU A 46 0.52 6.79 -9.39
C GLU A 46 1.82 6.90 -8.59
N PHE A 47 1.91 6.15 -7.49
CA PHE A 47 3.16 5.94 -6.78
C PHE A 47 3.86 4.73 -7.40
N ASN A 48 4.92 4.97 -8.17
CA ASN A 48 5.72 3.92 -8.77
C ASN A 48 7.20 4.20 -8.55
N TYR A 49 7.84 3.31 -7.80
CA TYR A 49 9.24 3.39 -7.42
C TYR A 49 9.90 2.05 -7.75
N PRO A 50 11.23 2.01 -7.98
CA PRO A 50 11.95 0.75 -8.09
C PRO A 50 11.70 -0.14 -6.88
N LYS A 51 11.65 -1.46 -7.09
CA LYS A 51 11.33 -2.44 -6.04
C LYS A 51 12.30 -2.36 -4.85
N GLU A 52 13.56 -2.07 -5.13
CA GLU A 52 14.64 -1.93 -4.15
C GLU A 52 14.52 -0.64 -3.31
N GLU A 53 13.79 0.37 -3.80
CA GLU A 53 13.61 1.65 -3.11
C GLU A 53 12.32 1.73 -2.31
N ILE A 54 11.32 0.88 -2.61
CA ILE A 54 9.98 1.05 -2.03
C ILE A 54 9.94 1.00 -0.51
N TYR A 55 10.81 0.18 0.11
CA TYR A 55 10.92 0.11 1.57
C TYR A 55 11.37 1.46 2.15
N SER A 56 12.46 2.02 1.65
CA SER A 56 13.01 3.27 2.17
C SER A 56 12.11 4.47 1.86
N VAL A 57 11.43 4.45 0.71
CA VAL A 57 10.40 5.45 0.37
C VAL A 57 9.28 5.46 1.41
N ILE A 58 8.66 4.30 1.69
CA ILE A 58 7.57 4.21 2.66
C ILE A 58 8.07 4.56 4.07
N GLU A 59 9.27 4.12 4.45
CA GLU A 59 9.87 4.43 5.74
C GLU A 59 10.05 5.95 5.94
N ASN A 60 10.54 6.64 4.92
CA ASN A 60 10.70 8.09 4.96
C ASN A 60 9.35 8.81 5.08
N GLU A 61 8.33 8.38 4.35
CA GLU A 61 6.98 8.96 4.43
C GLU A 61 6.37 8.75 5.83
N VAL A 62 6.51 7.54 6.39
CA VAL A 62 6.03 7.22 7.75
C VAL A 62 6.74 8.05 8.81
N ASN A 63 8.08 8.10 8.78
CA ASN A 63 8.85 8.87 9.75
C ASN A 63 8.56 10.36 9.65
N THR A 64 8.41 10.90 8.45
CA THR A 64 8.04 12.31 8.24
C THR A 64 6.73 12.66 8.96
N ILE A 65 5.72 11.78 8.90
CA ILE A 65 4.46 11.99 9.64
C ILE A 65 4.69 11.88 11.15
N LYS A 66 5.36 10.80 11.59
CA LYS A 66 5.55 10.46 13.01
C LYS A 66 6.44 11.44 13.77
N ASP A 67 7.36 12.10 13.09
CA ASP A 67 8.23 13.14 13.67
C ASP A 67 7.45 14.43 13.98
N ASN A 68 6.28 14.62 13.36
CA ASN A 68 5.47 15.83 13.51
C ASN A 68 4.14 15.60 14.25
N PHE A 69 3.61 14.37 14.21
CA PHE A 69 2.27 14.06 14.74
C PHE A 69 2.22 12.68 15.40
N ASP A 70 1.52 12.60 16.53
CA ASP A 70 1.15 11.34 17.17
C ASP A 70 -0.19 10.83 16.59
N VAL A 71 -0.12 10.13 15.45
CA VAL A 71 -1.26 9.58 14.73
C VAL A 71 -0.98 8.15 14.27
N THR A 72 -2.01 7.32 14.10
CA THR A 72 -1.82 6.01 13.48
C THR A 72 -1.55 6.17 11.98
N VAL A 73 -0.45 5.58 11.49
CA VAL A 73 -0.06 5.63 10.08
C VAL A 73 -0.27 4.25 9.45
N SER A 74 -1.06 4.23 8.37
CA SER A 74 -1.33 3.06 7.54
C SER A 74 -0.71 3.23 6.15
N ALA A 75 -0.17 2.17 5.56
CA ALA A 75 0.29 2.17 4.18
C ALA A 75 -0.58 1.21 3.33
N ASN A 76 -1.21 1.74 2.27
CA ASN A 76 -1.95 0.92 1.31
C ASN A 76 -1.00 0.30 0.28
N LEU A 77 -0.98 -1.03 0.22
CA LEU A 77 -0.02 -1.82 -0.56
C LEU A 77 -0.72 -2.68 -1.60
N ARG A 78 -0.09 -2.78 -2.78
CA ARG A 78 -0.44 -3.67 -3.88
C ARG A 78 0.72 -4.63 -4.09
N GLY A 79 0.42 -5.92 -4.16
CA GLY A 79 1.39 -6.96 -4.42
C GLY A 79 0.65 -8.25 -4.76
N THR A 80 1.20 -8.99 -5.71
CA THR A 80 0.69 -10.27 -6.19
C THR A 80 1.02 -11.41 -5.23
N THR A 81 2.09 -11.28 -4.44
CA THR A 81 2.53 -12.26 -3.43
C THR A 81 2.54 -11.66 -2.01
N PRO A 82 2.49 -12.48 -0.93
CA PRO A 82 2.51 -12.00 0.45
C PRO A 82 3.83 -11.37 0.89
N ASP A 83 4.96 -11.94 0.47
CA ASP A 83 6.28 -11.63 1.02
C ASP A 83 6.65 -10.14 0.96
N PRO A 84 6.43 -9.41 -0.16
CA PRO A 84 6.75 -8.00 -0.23
C PRO A 84 5.95 -7.14 0.78
N LEU A 85 4.68 -7.47 1.02
CA LEU A 85 3.87 -6.77 2.02
C LEU A 85 4.39 -7.04 3.44
N ILE A 86 4.78 -8.28 3.70
CA ILE A 86 5.37 -8.69 4.98
C ILE A 86 6.68 -7.95 5.22
N GLU A 87 7.53 -7.78 4.20
CA GLU A 87 8.75 -6.99 4.31
C GLU A 87 8.46 -5.53 4.66
N ILE A 88 7.50 -4.88 3.97
CA ILE A 88 7.09 -3.50 4.29
C ILE A 88 6.54 -3.38 5.71
N SER A 89 5.84 -4.39 6.23
CA SER A 89 5.33 -4.38 7.60
C SER A 89 6.42 -4.28 8.68
N LYS A 90 7.70 -4.49 8.32
CA LYS A 90 8.83 -4.38 9.25
C LYS A 90 9.32 -2.95 9.43
N ILE A 91 8.84 -1.99 8.63
CA ILE A 91 9.16 -0.57 8.77
C ILE A 91 8.80 -0.11 10.18
N LYS A 92 9.78 0.49 10.85
CA LYS A 92 9.58 1.01 12.20
C LYS A 92 8.57 2.16 12.16
N ASN A 93 7.69 2.22 13.16
CA ASN A 93 6.61 3.21 13.28
C ASN A 93 5.48 3.11 12.24
N LEU A 94 5.52 2.13 11.33
CA LEU A 94 4.36 1.83 10.47
C LEU A 94 3.37 0.98 11.26
N ASP A 95 2.24 1.57 11.64
CA ASP A 95 1.28 0.92 12.53
C ASP A 95 0.43 -0.14 11.81
N ILE A 96 0.06 0.13 10.55
CA ILE A 96 -0.84 -0.70 9.76
C ILE A 96 -0.28 -0.86 8.33
N ILE A 97 -0.28 -2.10 7.82
CA ILE A 97 -0.28 -2.32 6.37
C ILE A 97 -1.71 -2.63 5.91
N GLU A 98 -2.14 -2.02 4.81
CA GLU A 98 -3.47 -2.23 4.24
C GLU A 98 -3.35 -2.97 2.90
N ILE A 99 -3.86 -4.20 2.86
CA ILE A 99 -3.94 -5.00 1.62
C ILE A 99 -4.95 -4.35 0.67
N ASN A 100 -4.51 -4.02 -0.54
CA ASN A 100 -5.39 -3.46 -1.56
C ASN A 100 -6.13 -4.54 -2.35
N CYS A 101 -7.40 -4.73 -2.04
CA CYS A 101 -8.34 -5.60 -2.77
C CYS A 101 -9.48 -4.78 -3.42
N HIS A 102 -9.25 -3.51 -3.78
CA HIS A 102 -10.32 -2.61 -4.24
C HIS A 102 -10.10 -1.91 -5.58
N CYS A 103 -8.83 -1.75 -6.00
CA CYS A 103 -8.54 -0.95 -7.19
C CYS A 103 -9.05 -1.65 -8.47
N ARG A 104 -9.41 -0.85 -9.48
CA ARG A 104 -10.05 -1.30 -10.73
C ARG A 104 -9.22 -0.96 -11.97
N GLN A 105 -7.95 -0.63 -11.78
CA GLN A 105 -7.08 -0.37 -12.93
C GLN A 105 -6.88 -1.70 -13.64
N GLU A 106 -7.22 -1.75 -14.92
CA GLU A 106 -7.22 -2.98 -15.73
C GLU A 106 -5.86 -3.66 -15.70
N GLU A 107 -4.78 -2.88 -15.67
CA GLU A 107 -3.40 -3.33 -15.63
C GLU A 107 -3.08 -4.07 -14.32
N LEU A 108 -3.55 -3.54 -13.17
CA LEU A 108 -3.39 -4.19 -11.87
C LEU A 108 -4.31 -5.41 -11.73
N VAL A 109 -5.55 -5.31 -12.24
CA VAL A 109 -6.50 -6.41 -12.26
C VAL A 109 -5.94 -7.60 -13.04
N ALA A 110 -5.30 -7.33 -14.18
CA ALA A 110 -4.71 -8.35 -15.06
C ALA A 110 -3.57 -9.14 -14.41
N VAL A 111 -2.85 -8.56 -13.45
CA VAL A 111 -1.79 -9.24 -12.69
C VAL A 111 -2.27 -9.81 -11.35
N GLY A 112 -3.59 -9.87 -11.14
CA GLY A 112 -4.17 -10.43 -9.91
C GLY A 112 -4.13 -9.50 -8.69
N CYS A 113 -3.94 -8.20 -8.90
CA CYS A 113 -4.00 -7.16 -7.86
C CYS A 113 -5.35 -6.41 -7.87
N GLY A 114 -5.62 -5.64 -6.82
CA GLY A 114 -6.86 -4.86 -6.74
C GLY A 114 -8.08 -5.75 -6.57
N GLN A 115 -9.19 -5.41 -7.21
CA GLN A 115 -10.44 -6.16 -7.01
C GLN A 115 -10.38 -7.63 -7.46
N SER A 116 -9.47 -8.01 -8.38
CA SER A 116 -9.34 -9.41 -8.79
C SER A 116 -8.81 -10.30 -7.66
N MET A 117 -8.18 -9.72 -6.63
CA MET A 117 -7.81 -10.44 -5.41
C MET A 117 -9.00 -11.18 -4.80
N LEU A 118 -10.20 -10.60 -4.84
CA LEU A 118 -11.41 -11.19 -4.26
C LEU A 118 -11.90 -12.45 -4.99
N GLN A 119 -11.39 -12.70 -6.19
CA GLN A 119 -11.71 -13.87 -7.02
C GLN A 119 -10.55 -14.87 -7.07
N ARG A 120 -9.43 -14.56 -6.40
CA ARG A 120 -8.27 -15.46 -6.36
C ARG A 120 -8.59 -16.69 -5.50
N PRO A 121 -8.32 -17.90 -5.99
CA PRO A 121 -8.53 -19.11 -5.21
C PRO A 121 -7.61 -19.18 -3.98
N ASP A 122 -6.46 -18.50 -4.03
CA ASP A 122 -5.46 -18.45 -2.96
C ASP A 122 -5.62 -17.25 -2.02
N LEU A 123 -6.70 -16.45 -2.12
CA LEU A 123 -6.87 -15.24 -1.29
C LEU A 123 -6.80 -15.56 0.21
N GLU A 124 -7.43 -16.65 0.64
CA GLU A 124 -7.45 -17.03 2.06
C GLU A 124 -6.02 -17.30 2.56
N ASP A 125 -5.24 -18.06 1.81
CA ASP A 125 -3.86 -18.39 2.16
C ASP A 125 -2.96 -17.15 2.09
N TYR A 126 -3.14 -16.30 1.07
CA TYR A 126 -2.46 -15.02 0.95
C TYR A 126 -2.67 -14.16 2.20
N VAL A 127 -3.92 -13.96 2.61
CA VAL A 127 -4.26 -13.11 3.76
C VAL A 127 -3.76 -13.72 5.06
N LYS A 128 -3.93 -15.03 5.26
CA LYS A 128 -3.41 -15.72 6.45
C LYS A 128 -1.90 -15.55 6.58
N GLU A 129 -1.18 -15.65 5.47
CA GLU A 129 0.27 -15.52 5.46
C GLU A 129 0.72 -14.10 5.84
N VAL A 130 0.10 -13.07 5.23
CA VAL A 130 0.37 -11.66 5.57
C VAL A 130 0.05 -11.40 7.05
N VAL A 131 -1.14 -11.79 7.52
CA VAL A 131 -1.57 -11.57 8.91
C VAL A 131 -0.65 -12.26 9.91
N LYS A 132 -0.22 -13.49 9.63
CA LYS A 132 0.60 -14.29 10.54
C LYS A 132 2.03 -13.74 10.68
N LYS A 133 2.60 -13.22 9.61
CA LYS A 133 4.03 -12.85 9.55
C LYS A 133 4.30 -11.35 9.70
N SER A 134 3.29 -10.50 9.53
CA SER A 134 3.48 -9.04 9.62
C SER A 134 3.90 -8.57 11.01
N LYS A 135 4.68 -7.47 11.05
CA LYS A 135 5.05 -6.78 12.30
C LYS A 135 4.13 -5.59 12.61
N SER A 136 3.58 -4.95 11.58
CA SER A 136 2.44 -4.03 11.69
C SER A 136 1.11 -4.78 11.87
N LYS A 137 0.08 -4.08 12.33
CA LYS A 137 -1.30 -4.56 12.18
C LYS A 137 -1.65 -4.68 10.69
N VAL A 138 -2.61 -5.52 10.36
CA VAL A 138 -3.04 -5.73 8.98
C VAL A 138 -4.50 -5.31 8.84
N SER A 139 -4.78 -4.45 7.86
CA SER A 139 -6.13 -4.15 7.39
C SER A 139 -6.28 -4.57 5.93
N MET A 140 -7.51 -4.61 5.43
CA MET A 140 -7.80 -4.86 4.03
C MET A 140 -8.84 -3.85 3.55
N LYS A 141 -8.55 -3.22 2.41
CA LYS A 141 -9.50 -2.37 1.70
C LYS A 141 -10.02 -3.11 0.49
N MET A 142 -11.27 -3.53 0.58
CA MET A 142 -11.96 -4.33 -0.43
C MET A 142 -13.12 -3.55 -1.06
N ARG A 143 -13.68 -4.14 -2.12
CA ARG A 143 -14.86 -3.66 -2.83
C ARG A 143 -15.87 -4.82 -2.91
N ALA A 144 -17.14 -4.55 -2.62
CA ALA A 144 -18.24 -5.50 -2.83
C ALA A 144 -18.68 -5.53 -4.30
#